data_AF-A0A842XHS0-F1
#
_entry.id   AF-A0A842XHS0-F1
#
_cell.length_a   1.000
_cell.length_b   1.000
_cell.length_c   1.000
_cell.angle_alpha   90.00
_cell.angle_beta   90.00
_cell.angle_gamma   90.00
#
_symmetry.space_group_name_H-M   'P 1'
#
loop_
_entity.id
_entity.type
_entity.pdbx_description
1 polymer ?
#
loop_
_entity_poly.entity_id
_entity_poly.type
_entity_poly.pdbx_seq_one_letter_code
_entity_poly.pdbx_strand_id
1 'polypeptide(L)'
;MTKEFANLGISIIFMLLLALASVPVVNAEIANHVVISEVYVDAINETGNNRSEFVELYNPTSTGIQLDDWNLTDLEGTIALSSTIPAYGFYLIGMKGYNDYKDNATWPDADKVSDVYSFQLANDGDEVILKNSTGGIVDTVGWGTAMTNETMNAAKPGEGKSLQRRVNATITQDGYGPAWDSNNNSADFFIQDSPNPQNSTWTVEHRPLPPVPELPSILLLAIGLITLAGYVLLTKKI
;
A
#
# COMPACT_ATOMS: atom_id res chain seq x y z
N MET A 1 57.53 -9.41 6.11
CA MET A 1 56.45 -8.43 6.33
C MET A 1 55.42 -8.39 5.19
N THR A 2 55.78 -8.40 3.92
CA THR A 2 54.82 -8.15 2.81
C THR A 2 53.73 -9.19 2.57
N LYS A 3 53.96 -10.49 2.87
CA LYS A 3 52.96 -11.55 2.66
C LYS A 3 51.89 -11.64 3.75
N GLU A 4 52.23 -11.29 4.99
CA GLU A 4 51.30 -11.36 6.12
C GLU A 4 50.23 -10.26 6.07
N PHE A 5 50.62 -9.05 5.64
CA PHE A 5 49.67 -7.95 5.43
C PHE A 5 48.70 -8.22 4.28
N ALA A 6 49.13 -8.93 3.23
CA ALA A 6 48.26 -9.31 2.11
C ALA A 6 47.20 -10.33 2.54
N ASN A 7 47.58 -11.33 3.34
CA ASN A 7 46.65 -12.36 3.82
C ASN A 7 45.64 -11.80 4.83
N LEU A 8 46.06 -10.85 5.69
CA LEU A 8 45.16 -10.19 6.63
C LEU A 8 44.08 -9.35 5.91
N GLY A 9 44.46 -8.65 4.83
CA GLY A 9 43.51 -7.89 4.00
C GLY A 9 42.45 -8.78 3.33
N ILE A 10 42.85 -9.95 2.83
CA ILE A 10 41.93 -10.91 2.20
C ILE A 10 40.92 -11.46 3.21
N SER A 11 41.37 -11.83 4.42
CA SER A 11 40.47 -12.35 5.47
C SER A 11 39.46 -11.32 5.95
N ILE A 12 39.83 -10.04 6.04
CA ILE A 12 38.89 -8.97 6.44
C ILE A 12 37.83 -8.75 5.35
N ILE A 13 38.23 -8.75 4.08
CA ILE A 13 37.29 -8.65 2.94
C ILE A 13 36.32 -9.84 2.94
N PHE A 14 36.82 -11.05 3.20
CA PHE A 14 36.01 -12.26 3.25
C PHE A 14 35.03 -12.26 4.43
N MET A 15 35.44 -11.80 5.61
CA MET A 15 34.56 -11.64 6.78
C MET A 15 33.51 -10.55 6.58
N LEU A 16 33.85 -9.43 5.91
CA LEU A 16 32.87 -8.40 5.54
C LEU A 16 31.83 -8.98 4.56
N LEU A 17 32.28 -9.72 3.54
CA LEU A 17 31.41 -10.38 2.56
C LEU A 17 30.48 -11.42 3.21
N LEU A 18 30.95 -12.17 4.21
CA LEU A 18 30.10 -13.10 4.97
C LEU A 18 29.07 -12.38 5.85
N ALA A 19 29.44 -11.30 6.52
CA ALA A 19 28.52 -10.50 7.34
C ALA A 19 27.43 -9.79 6.50
N LEU A 20 27.69 -9.61 5.21
CA LEU A 20 26.77 -9.03 4.22
C LEU A 20 25.70 -9.99 3.71
N ALA A 21 25.95 -11.30 3.79
CA ALA A 21 24.99 -12.33 3.36
C ALA A 21 23.85 -12.55 4.36
N SER A 22 23.91 -11.92 5.54
CA SER A 22 22.96 -12.09 6.64
C SER A 22 22.04 -10.88 6.88
N VAL A 23 21.98 -9.92 5.96
CA VAL A 23 20.95 -8.86 6.06
C VAL A 23 19.61 -9.47 5.66
N PRO A 24 18.61 -9.56 6.55
CA PRO A 24 17.29 -10.00 6.16
C PRO A 24 16.73 -8.99 5.16
N VAL A 25 16.51 -9.43 3.93
CA VAL A 25 15.68 -8.68 2.98
C VAL A 25 14.25 -8.80 3.53
N VAL A 26 13.68 -7.69 3.98
CA VAL A 26 12.25 -7.64 4.30
C VAL A 26 11.51 -7.71 2.96
N ASN A 27 11.03 -8.90 2.61
CA ASN A 27 10.08 -9.08 1.51
C ASN A 27 8.71 -8.60 2.00
N ALA A 28 8.47 -7.30 1.96
CA ALA A 28 7.11 -6.81 1.74
C ALA A 28 6.92 -6.78 0.22
N GLU A 29 5.95 -7.57 -0.24
CA GLU A 29 5.70 -7.87 -1.65
C GLU A 29 4.51 -7.05 -2.10
N ILE A 30 4.47 -6.72 -3.38
CA ILE A 30 3.25 -6.24 -4.01
C ILE A 30 2.15 -7.26 -3.74
N ALA A 31 1.00 -6.81 -3.20
CA ALA A 31 -0.11 -7.67 -2.88
C ALA A 31 -0.53 -8.51 -4.10
N ASN A 32 -0.88 -9.77 -3.86
CA ASN A 32 -1.37 -10.71 -4.86
C ASN A 32 -2.87 -11.01 -4.71
N HIS A 33 -3.57 -10.17 -3.94
CA HIS A 33 -4.99 -10.24 -3.60
C HIS A 33 -5.58 -8.82 -3.63
N VAL A 34 -6.91 -8.70 -3.60
CA VAL A 34 -7.58 -7.39 -3.57
C VAL A 34 -7.23 -6.67 -2.28
N VAL A 35 -6.84 -5.40 -2.40
CA VAL A 35 -6.53 -4.55 -1.24
C VAL A 35 -7.50 -3.37 -1.18
N ILE A 36 -7.72 -2.84 0.01
CA ILE A 36 -8.30 -1.53 0.27
C ILE A 36 -7.24 -0.50 -0.12
N SER A 37 -7.50 0.25 -1.19
CA SER A 37 -6.55 1.18 -1.78
C SER A 37 -6.69 2.60 -1.27
N GLU A 38 -7.90 3.05 -0.99
CA GLU A 38 -8.15 4.40 -0.48
C GLU A 38 -9.33 4.41 0.48
N VAL A 39 -9.24 5.20 1.55
CA VAL A 39 -10.35 5.45 2.48
C VAL A 39 -10.49 6.95 2.71
N TYR A 40 -11.70 7.46 2.53
CA TYR A 40 -12.04 8.86 2.73
C TYR A 40 -13.11 9.01 3.82
N VAL A 41 -12.69 9.53 4.99
CA VAL A 41 -13.41 9.41 6.28
C VAL A 41 -13.74 10.75 6.94
N ASP A 42 -13.35 11.86 6.33
CA ASP A 42 -13.54 13.21 6.89
C ASP A 42 -13.92 14.13 5.73
N ALA A 43 -15.17 13.97 5.27
CA ALA A 43 -15.72 14.72 4.15
C ALA A 43 -15.81 16.22 4.47
N ILE A 44 -15.63 17.06 3.46
CA ILE A 44 -15.63 18.51 3.62
C ILE A 44 -17.03 19.01 4.02
N ASN A 45 -17.11 19.78 5.11
CA ASN A 45 -18.37 20.34 5.62
C ASN A 45 -19.45 19.28 5.87
N GLU A 46 -19.04 18.12 6.36
CA GLU A 46 -19.95 17.00 6.60
C GLU A 46 -21.12 17.41 7.50
N THR A 47 -22.34 17.22 6.99
CA THR A 47 -23.59 17.41 7.75
C THR A 47 -24.53 16.23 7.52
N GLY A 48 -24.84 15.47 8.58
CA GLY A 48 -25.72 14.29 8.49
C GLY A 48 -24.97 13.01 8.09
N ASN A 49 -25.60 12.12 7.31
CA ASN A 49 -25.09 10.77 6.99
C ASN A 49 -23.96 10.77 5.92
N ASN A 50 -22.75 11.21 6.27
CA ASN A 50 -21.51 10.82 5.59
C ASN A 50 -21.52 10.94 4.06
N ARG A 51 -21.77 12.14 3.56
CA ARG A 51 -22.33 12.32 2.21
C ARG A 51 -21.31 12.20 1.07
N SER A 52 -20.01 12.17 1.35
CA SER A 52 -18.94 12.03 0.33
C SER A 52 -17.92 10.95 0.66
N GLU A 53 -18.05 10.28 1.80
CA GLU A 53 -17.12 9.25 2.24
C GLU A 53 -17.12 8.04 1.31
N PHE A 54 -15.98 7.36 1.23
CA PHE A 54 -15.83 6.16 0.41
C PHE A 54 -14.74 5.22 0.91
N VAL A 55 -14.85 3.98 0.47
CA VAL A 55 -13.80 2.97 0.49
C VAL A 55 -13.55 2.55 -0.96
N GLU A 56 -12.29 2.52 -1.36
CA GLU A 56 -11.85 2.04 -2.67
C GLU A 56 -11.10 0.72 -2.52
N LEU A 57 -11.38 -0.22 -3.42
CA LEU A 57 -10.64 -1.46 -3.57
C LEU A 57 -9.80 -1.43 -4.85
N TYR A 58 -8.64 -2.07 -4.82
CA TYR A 58 -7.77 -2.27 -5.97
C TYR A 58 -7.42 -3.75 -6.16
N ASN A 59 -7.46 -4.21 -7.41
CA ASN A 59 -7.05 -5.56 -7.79
C ASN A 59 -5.65 -5.54 -8.44
N PRO A 60 -4.58 -5.92 -7.72
CA PRO A 60 -3.23 -5.95 -8.25
C PRO A 60 -2.96 -7.10 -9.23
N THR A 61 -3.91 -8.02 -9.41
CA THR A 61 -3.72 -9.22 -10.23
C THR A 61 -3.99 -8.97 -11.71
N SER A 62 -3.47 -9.87 -12.56
CA SER A 62 -3.66 -9.83 -14.01
C SER A 62 -5.02 -10.35 -14.49
N THR A 63 -5.92 -10.69 -13.57
CA THR A 63 -7.24 -11.27 -13.86
C THR A 63 -8.31 -10.56 -13.06
N GLY A 64 -9.52 -10.41 -13.62
CA GLY A 64 -10.65 -9.87 -12.88
C GLY A 64 -11.02 -10.79 -11.70
N ILE A 65 -11.40 -10.18 -10.57
CA ILE A 65 -11.82 -10.90 -9.36
C ILE A 65 -13.32 -10.67 -9.13
N GLN A 66 -14.08 -11.74 -8.93
CA GLN A 66 -15.51 -11.66 -8.59
C GLN A 66 -15.66 -11.36 -7.10
N LEU A 67 -16.49 -10.37 -6.78
CA LEU A 67 -16.79 -9.92 -5.43
C LEU A 67 -18.14 -10.45 -4.91
N ASP A 68 -18.78 -11.35 -5.65
CA ASP A 68 -20.03 -11.98 -5.19
C ASP A 68 -19.82 -12.66 -3.83
N ASP A 69 -20.71 -12.36 -2.89
CA ASP A 69 -20.67 -12.77 -1.48
C ASP A 69 -19.47 -12.23 -0.65
N TRP A 70 -18.62 -11.38 -1.23
CA TRP A 70 -17.64 -10.61 -0.45
C TRP A 70 -18.34 -9.49 0.32
N ASN A 71 -17.71 -9.00 1.38
CA ASN A 71 -18.24 -7.89 2.15
C ASN A 71 -17.15 -6.99 2.74
N LEU A 72 -17.54 -5.74 2.99
CA LEU A 72 -16.84 -4.83 3.89
C LEU A 72 -17.56 -4.79 5.23
N THR A 73 -16.82 -4.73 6.33
CA THR A 73 -17.37 -4.50 7.67
C THR A 73 -16.42 -3.60 8.48
N ASP A 74 -17.00 -2.69 9.24
CA ASP A 74 -16.37 -1.88 10.29
C ASP A 74 -16.57 -2.49 11.69
N LEU A 75 -17.20 -3.68 11.76
CA LEU A 75 -17.72 -4.39 12.94
C LEU A 75 -19.12 -3.97 13.41
N GLU A 76 -19.61 -2.79 13.04
CA GLU A 76 -20.96 -2.32 13.33
C GLU A 76 -21.94 -2.59 12.17
N GLY A 77 -21.45 -2.51 10.94
CA GLY A 77 -22.20 -2.73 9.72
C GLY A 77 -21.50 -3.70 8.78
N THR A 78 -22.25 -4.18 7.78
CA THR A 78 -21.70 -5.05 6.75
C THR A 78 -22.30 -4.67 5.40
N ILE A 79 -21.44 -4.24 4.47
CA ILE A 79 -21.79 -3.91 3.10
C ILE A 79 -21.47 -5.13 2.24
N ALA A 80 -22.51 -5.76 1.68
CA ALA A 80 -22.32 -6.81 0.68
C ALA A 80 -21.82 -6.21 -0.64
N LEU A 81 -20.77 -6.84 -1.19
CA LEU A 81 -20.18 -6.51 -2.48
C LEU A 81 -20.74 -7.44 -3.56
N SER A 82 -20.52 -7.07 -4.80
CA SER A 82 -20.92 -7.83 -5.98
C SER A 82 -20.16 -7.32 -7.21
N SER A 83 -20.37 -7.99 -8.35
CA SER A 83 -19.71 -7.65 -9.61
C SER A 83 -18.21 -8.01 -9.62
N THR A 84 -17.52 -7.63 -10.69
CA THR A 84 -16.12 -7.95 -10.91
C THR A 84 -15.27 -6.70 -10.77
N ILE A 85 -14.19 -6.78 -9.99
CA ILE A 85 -13.10 -5.81 -10.07
C ILE A 85 -12.18 -6.19 -11.24
N PRO A 86 -11.99 -5.35 -12.27
CA PRO A 86 -11.12 -5.68 -13.41
C PRO A 86 -9.67 -5.96 -12.99
N ALA A 87 -8.90 -6.61 -13.87
CA ALA A 87 -7.45 -6.75 -13.68
C ALA A 87 -6.79 -5.37 -13.61
N TYR A 88 -5.94 -5.12 -12.62
CA TYR A 88 -5.32 -3.81 -12.39
C TYR A 88 -6.34 -2.65 -12.30
N GLY A 89 -7.56 -2.97 -11.90
CA GLY A 89 -8.68 -2.05 -11.82
C GLY A 89 -9.15 -1.83 -10.40
N PHE A 90 -10.17 -0.98 -10.27
CA PHE A 90 -10.68 -0.48 -9.01
C PHE A 90 -12.14 -0.87 -8.81
N TYR A 91 -12.61 -0.78 -7.58
CA TYR A 91 -14.02 -0.88 -7.23
C TYR A 91 -14.32 0.13 -6.12
N LEU A 92 -15.23 1.06 -6.39
CA LEU A 92 -15.53 2.18 -5.52
C LEU A 92 -16.82 1.91 -4.73
N ILE A 93 -16.72 1.96 -3.40
CA ILE A 93 -17.83 1.87 -2.48
C ILE A 93 -18.04 3.25 -1.86
N GLY A 94 -19.09 3.95 -2.29
CA GLY A 94 -19.50 5.21 -1.69
C GLY A 94 -20.42 4.99 -0.49
N MET A 95 -20.26 5.78 0.55
CA MET A 95 -21.22 5.83 1.66
C MET A 95 -22.54 6.47 1.22
N LYS A 96 -23.52 6.45 2.11
CA LYS A 96 -24.89 6.83 1.75
C LYS A 96 -24.95 8.27 1.24
N GLY A 97 -25.39 8.42 -0.02
CA GLY A 97 -25.52 9.73 -0.67
C GLY A 97 -24.27 10.17 -1.43
N TYR A 98 -23.20 9.36 -1.45
CA TYR A 98 -21.95 9.65 -2.16
C TYR A 98 -22.18 10.27 -3.55
N ASN A 99 -22.91 9.59 -4.44
CA ASN A 99 -23.13 10.06 -5.82
C ASN A 99 -23.80 11.44 -5.92
N ASP A 100 -24.61 11.81 -4.94
CA ASP A 100 -25.36 13.09 -4.94
C ASP A 100 -24.55 14.25 -4.34
N TYR A 101 -23.52 13.96 -3.54
CA TYR A 101 -22.89 14.95 -2.67
C TYR A 101 -21.37 14.99 -2.72
N LYS A 102 -20.73 14.24 -3.63
CA LYS A 102 -19.27 14.23 -3.86
C LYS A 102 -18.62 15.59 -3.64
N ASP A 103 -17.64 15.64 -2.74
CA ASP A 103 -16.89 16.87 -2.43
C ASP A 103 -16.16 17.43 -3.66
N ASN A 104 -15.82 16.55 -4.60
CA ASN A 104 -15.43 16.91 -5.95
C ASN A 104 -16.39 16.31 -6.98
N ALA A 105 -17.09 17.18 -7.71
CA ALA A 105 -18.03 16.79 -8.75
C ALA A 105 -17.39 16.01 -9.93
N THR A 106 -16.06 16.04 -10.07
CA THR A 106 -15.35 15.25 -11.10
C THR A 106 -15.07 13.81 -10.68
N TRP A 107 -15.23 13.47 -9.40
CA TRP A 107 -15.11 12.09 -8.95
C TRP A 107 -16.15 11.21 -9.64
N PRO A 108 -15.82 9.96 -9.98
CA PRO A 108 -16.76 9.05 -10.61
C PRO A 108 -17.93 8.73 -9.67
N ASP A 109 -19.01 8.18 -10.22
CA ASP A 109 -20.03 7.55 -9.38
C ASP A 109 -19.47 6.23 -8.82
N ALA A 110 -19.86 5.89 -7.59
CA ALA A 110 -19.47 4.64 -6.96
C ALA A 110 -20.11 3.44 -7.68
N ASP A 111 -19.36 2.33 -7.75
CA ASP A 111 -19.89 1.05 -8.23
C ASP A 111 -20.98 0.52 -7.28
N LYS A 112 -20.81 0.78 -5.98
CA LYS A 112 -21.76 0.47 -4.92
C LYS A 112 -21.96 1.70 -4.04
N VAL A 113 -23.20 2.13 -3.88
CA VAL A 113 -23.59 3.06 -2.80
C VAL A 113 -24.14 2.25 -1.64
N SER A 114 -23.60 2.45 -0.44
CA SER A 114 -24.06 1.79 0.78
C SER A 114 -25.45 2.28 1.19
N ASP A 115 -26.30 1.34 1.57
CA ASP A 115 -27.59 1.55 2.24
C ASP A 115 -27.56 1.11 3.72
N VAL A 116 -26.38 0.76 4.23
CA VAL A 116 -26.16 0.22 5.58
C VAL A 116 -25.81 1.35 6.53
N TYR A 117 -26.78 1.81 7.32
CA TYR A 117 -26.62 2.95 8.23
C TYR A 117 -25.68 2.69 9.42
N SER A 118 -25.49 1.42 9.79
CA SER A 118 -24.58 1.06 10.88
C SER A 118 -23.14 0.95 10.44
N PHE A 119 -22.86 1.01 9.13
CA PHE A 119 -21.50 1.11 8.62
C PHE A 119 -21.17 2.61 8.46
N GLN A 120 -20.26 3.15 9.26
CA GLN A 120 -19.89 4.57 9.25
C GLN A 120 -18.40 4.72 9.46
N LEU A 121 -17.72 5.51 8.64
CA LEU A 121 -16.28 5.70 8.77
C LEU A 121 -15.99 6.78 9.82
N ALA A 122 -15.60 6.41 11.03
CA ALA A 122 -15.41 7.41 12.09
C ALA A 122 -14.10 8.22 11.89
N ASN A 123 -14.20 9.55 11.95
CA ASN A 123 -13.09 10.45 11.60
C ASN A 123 -11.90 10.29 12.57
N ASP A 124 -12.16 10.09 13.88
CA ASP A 124 -11.09 9.99 14.90
C ASP A 124 -10.33 8.65 14.89
N GLY A 125 -10.99 7.58 14.43
CA GLY A 125 -10.40 6.26 14.31
C GLY A 125 -11.45 5.17 14.27
N ASP A 126 -11.28 4.28 13.30
CA ASP A 126 -12.19 3.19 12.96
C ASP A 126 -11.47 2.25 11.97
N GLU A 127 -12.13 1.17 11.57
CA GLU A 127 -11.57 0.12 10.75
C GLU A 127 -12.45 -0.26 9.57
N VAL A 128 -11.83 -0.74 8.50
CA VAL A 128 -12.53 -1.41 7.40
C VAL A 128 -11.86 -2.75 7.15
N ILE A 129 -12.66 -3.81 7.17
CA ILE A 129 -12.23 -5.18 6.98
C ILE A 129 -12.88 -5.73 5.72
N LEU A 130 -12.06 -6.11 4.74
CA LEU A 130 -12.51 -6.81 3.54
C LEU A 130 -12.53 -8.31 3.79
N LYS A 131 -13.69 -8.95 3.56
CA LYS A 131 -13.86 -10.40 3.69
C LYS A 131 -14.29 -11.02 2.37
N ASN A 132 -13.73 -12.18 2.06
CA ASN A 132 -14.12 -12.97 0.90
C ASN A 132 -15.43 -13.76 1.15
N SER A 133 -15.91 -14.45 0.11
CA SER A 133 -17.14 -15.25 0.14
C SER A 133 -17.17 -16.39 1.17
N THR A 134 -16.01 -16.79 1.71
CA THR A 134 -15.93 -17.79 2.80
C THR A 134 -15.87 -17.16 4.19
N GLY A 135 -15.91 -15.83 4.28
CA GLY A 135 -15.75 -15.07 5.52
C GLY A 135 -14.30 -14.87 5.96
N GLY A 136 -13.32 -15.31 5.17
CA GLY A 136 -11.90 -15.07 5.44
C GLY A 136 -11.54 -13.61 5.21
N ILE A 137 -10.76 -13.03 6.13
CA ILE A 137 -10.22 -11.68 5.98
C ILE A 137 -9.22 -11.68 4.83
N VAL A 138 -9.42 -10.75 3.89
CA VAL A 138 -8.56 -10.53 2.74
C VAL A 138 -7.60 -9.38 3.02
N ASP A 139 -8.12 -8.28 3.56
CA ASP A 139 -7.37 -7.08 3.89
C ASP A 139 -8.06 -6.32 5.04
N THR A 140 -7.32 -5.51 5.78
CA THR A 140 -7.83 -4.68 6.87
C THR A 140 -7.08 -3.36 6.90
N VAL A 141 -7.79 -2.25 7.06
CA VAL A 141 -7.19 -0.96 7.38
C VAL A 141 -7.85 -0.39 8.63
N GLY A 142 -7.03 -0.13 9.66
CA GLY A 142 -7.43 0.67 10.82
C GLY A 142 -6.68 2.00 10.83
N TRP A 143 -7.32 3.08 11.28
CA TRP A 143 -6.69 4.41 11.37
C TRP A 143 -6.91 5.08 12.72
N GLY A 144 -6.07 6.07 13.03
CA GLY A 144 -6.25 6.90 14.23
C GLY A 144 -6.32 6.07 15.50
N THR A 145 -7.46 6.15 16.20
CA THR A 145 -7.75 5.39 17.43
C THR A 145 -8.38 4.00 17.23
N ALA A 146 -8.40 3.46 16.01
CA ALA A 146 -8.96 2.14 15.71
C ALA A 146 -8.40 1.04 16.64
N MET A 147 -9.28 0.11 17.00
CA MET A 147 -8.91 -1.02 17.86
C MET A 147 -8.59 -2.28 17.04
N THR A 148 -9.08 -2.34 15.80
CA THR A 148 -8.74 -3.38 14.83
C THR A 148 -7.84 -2.79 13.74
N ASN A 149 -6.72 -3.47 13.48
CA ASN A 149 -5.77 -3.14 12.42
C ASN A 149 -4.96 -4.41 12.12
N GLU A 150 -4.03 -4.30 11.18
CA GLU A 150 -3.05 -5.35 10.94
C GLU A 150 -1.97 -5.35 12.04
N THR A 151 -0.89 -4.59 11.86
CA THR A 151 0.19 -4.44 12.85
C THR A 151 0.10 -3.12 13.62
N MET A 152 -0.28 -2.03 12.94
CA MET A 152 -0.37 -0.70 13.53
C MET A 152 -1.29 0.18 12.69
N ASN A 153 -2.11 1.01 13.35
CA ASN A 153 -3.02 1.95 12.68
C ASN A 153 -2.28 2.89 11.71
N ALA A 154 -2.92 3.14 10.58
CA ALA A 154 -2.59 4.27 9.74
C ALA A 154 -2.79 5.60 10.49
N ALA A 155 -2.13 6.66 9.99
CA ALA A 155 -2.38 8.00 10.51
C ALA A 155 -3.86 8.37 10.34
N LYS A 156 -4.40 9.21 11.22
CA LYS A 156 -5.72 9.82 10.99
C LYS A 156 -5.61 10.86 9.85
N PRO A 157 -6.37 10.76 8.75
CA PRO A 157 -6.46 11.83 7.77
C PRO A 157 -7.26 13.00 8.36
N GLY A 158 -6.99 14.23 7.90
CA GLY A 158 -7.82 15.38 8.25
C GLY A 158 -8.91 15.63 7.21
N GLU A 159 -9.85 16.52 7.53
CA GLU A 159 -10.92 16.96 6.62
C GLU A 159 -10.41 17.22 5.19
N GLY A 160 -11.12 16.69 4.19
CA GLY A 160 -10.75 16.87 2.78
C GLY A 160 -9.62 15.94 2.30
N LYS A 161 -9.06 15.09 3.16
CA LYS A 161 -7.96 14.17 2.84
C LYS A 161 -8.37 12.72 3.01
N SER A 162 -7.68 11.84 2.30
CA SER A 162 -7.87 10.39 2.37
C SER A 162 -6.62 9.69 2.91
N LEU A 163 -6.79 8.42 3.28
CA LEU A 163 -5.70 7.47 3.43
C LEU A 163 -5.54 6.69 2.14
N GLN A 164 -4.39 6.83 1.51
CA GLN A 164 -4.03 6.15 0.28
C GLN A 164 -3.00 5.08 0.55
N ARG A 165 -3.26 3.85 0.12
CA ARG A 165 -2.28 2.77 0.12
C ARG A 165 -1.15 3.11 -0.84
N ARG A 166 0.09 2.85 -0.42
CA ARG A 166 1.29 3.10 -1.21
C ARG A 166 1.34 2.20 -2.43
N VAL A 167 2.01 2.69 -3.46
CA VAL A 167 2.32 1.90 -4.66
C VAL A 167 3.39 0.85 -4.34
N ASN A 168 4.42 1.26 -3.59
CA ASN A 168 5.47 0.40 -3.05
C ASN A 168 6.14 1.08 -1.85
N ALA A 169 7.22 0.48 -1.33
CA ALA A 169 7.97 0.99 -0.18
C ALA A 169 8.35 2.47 -0.26
N THR A 170 8.60 3.02 -1.46
CA THR A 170 9.16 4.36 -1.65
C THR A 170 8.25 5.34 -2.39
N ILE A 171 7.18 4.88 -3.04
CA ILE A 171 6.30 5.71 -3.86
C ILE A 171 4.98 6.00 -3.15
N THR A 172 4.78 7.28 -2.83
CA THR A 172 3.57 7.88 -2.25
C THR A 172 2.92 8.83 -3.26
N GLN A 173 2.55 8.30 -4.42
CA GLN A 173 2.00 9.08 -5.53
C GLN A 173 0.89 8.25 -6.20
N ASP A 174 -0.18 8.95 -6.60
CA ASP A 174 -1.25 8.40 -7.43
C ASP A 174 -0.83 8.23 -8.92
N GLY A 175 -1.52 7.34 -9.64
CA GLY A 175 -1.26 7.02 -11.06
C GLY A 175 -0.52 5.70 -11.31
N TYR A 176 -0.25 4.91 -10.26
CA TYR A 176 0.20 3.51 -10.33
C TYR A 176 -0.60 2.66 -9.36
N GLY A 177 -0.56 1.33 -9.50
CA GLY A 177 -1.35 0.42 -8.67
C GLY A 177 -0.98 0.50 -7.19
N PRO A 178 -1.88 0.94 -6.29
CA PRO A 178 -1.62 1.05 -4.85
C PRO A 178 -1.72 -0.32 -4.17
N ALA A 179 -0.65 -1.11 -4.26
CA ALA A 179 -0.65 -2.53 -3.88
C ALA A 179 0.40 -2.87 -2.81
N TRP A 180 1.00 -1.88 -2.16
CA TRP A 180 1.94 -2.15 -1.10
C TRP A 180 1.21 -2.66 0.15
N ASP A 181 1.52 -3.88 0.54
CA ASP A 181 0.94 -4.56 1.70
C ASP A 181 2.04 -5.25 2.50
N SER A 182 2.47 -4.62 3.58
CA SER A 182 3.42 -5.17 4.53
C SER A 182 2.74 -5.74 5.77
N ASN A 183 1.41 -5.91 5.73
CA ASN A 183 0.54 -6.20 6.88
C ASN A 183 0.74 -5.16 8.00
N ASN A 184 0.96 -3.90 7.65
CA ASN A 184 1.13 -2.81 8.61
C ASN A 184 0.56 -1.50 8.05
N ASN A 185 -0.68 -1.17 8.42
CA ASN A 185 -1.37 0.02 7.92
C ASN A 185 -0.58 1.33 8.08
N SER A 186 0.20 1.50 9.15
CA SER A 186 1.05 2.69 9.35
C SER A 186 2.20 2.82 8.34
N ALA A 187 2.68 1.69 7.81
CA ALA A 187 3.71 1.63 6.78
C ALA A 187 3.11 1.65 5.38
N ASP A 188 1.89 1.13 5.23
CA ASP A 188 1.25 0.89 3.94
C ASP A 188 0.41 2.05 3.44
N PHE A 189 -0.08 2.91 4.34
CA PHE A 189 -0.89 4.07 3.98
C PHE A 189 -0.14 5.38 4.20
N PHE A 190 -0.50 6.39 3.41
CA PHE A 190 -0.11 7.78 3.62
C PHE A 190 -1.32 8.70 3.47
N ILE A 191 -1.23 9.90 4.04
CA ILE A 191 -2.29 10.91 3.89
C ILE A 191 -2.18 11.52 2.49
N GLN A 192 -3.25 11.42 1.71
CA GLN A 192 -3.35 12.02 0.38
C GLN A 192 -4.15 13.32 0.47
N ASP A 193 -3.49 14.43 0.15
CA ASP A 193 -4.05 15.79 0.23
C ASP A 193 -5.11 16.08 -0.84
N SER A 194 -5.20 15.25 -1.87
CA SER A 194 -6.15 15.41 -2.97
C SER A 194 -6.66 14.03 -3.36
N PRO A 195 -7.76 13.56 -2.72
CA PRO A 195 -8.30 12.25 -3.01
C PRO A 195 -8.71 12.11 -4.48
N ASN A 196 -8.46 10.94 -5.05
CA ASN A 196 -8.74 10.65 -6.46
C ASN A 196 -9.38 9.25 -6.60
N PRO A 197 -10.63 9.08 -6.13
CA PRO A 197 -11.33 7.79 -6.20
C PRO A 197 -11.54 7.34 -7.64
N GLN A 198 -11.42 6.03 -7.84
CA GLN A 198 -11.48 5.31 -9.10
C GLN A 198 -12.48 4.16 -8.95
N ASN A 199 -13.35 3.99 -9.95
CA ASN A 199 -14.36 2.93 -9.96
C ASN A 199 -14.03 1.85 -11.01
N SER A 200 -14.89 0.84 -11.15
CA SER A 200 -14.66 -0.29 -12.08
C SER A 200 -14.68 0.08 -13.56
N THR A 201 -15.12 1.30 -13.91
CA THR A 201 -15.10 1.80 -15.29
C THR A 201 -13.78 2.46 -15.67
N TRP A 202 -12.84 2.59 -14.73
CA TRP A 202 -11.53 3.16 -14.99
C TRP A 202 -10.74 2.31 -15.99
N THR A 203 -10.41 2.90 -17.15
CA THR A 203 -9.83 2.15 -18.27
C THR A 203 -8.31 2.18 -18.34
N VAL A 204 -7.66 3.03 -17.53
CA VAL A 204 -6.19 3.09 -17.47
C VAL A 204 -5.71 2.01 -16.51
N GLU A 205 -5.00 1.01 -17.03
CA GLU A 205 -4.42 -0.03 -16.19
C GLU A 205 -3.36 0.56 -15.25
N HIS A 206 -3.63 0.55 -13.95
CA HIS A 206 -2.69 0.98 -12.93
C HIS A 206 -1.86 -0.20 -12.44
N ARG A 207 -0.96 -0.74 -13.27
CA ARG A 207 -0.14 -1.91 -12.87
C ARG A 207 0.69 -1.59 -11.63
N PRO A 208 0.80 -2.51 -10.65
CA PRO A 208 1.69 -2.32 -9.51
C PRO A 208 3.14 -2.17 -9.98
N LEU A 209 3.89 -1.29 -9.32
CA LEU A 209 5.31 -1.15 -9.56
C LEU A 209 6.08 -1.84 -8.42
N PRO A 210 6.75 -2.98 -8.68
CA PRO A 210 7.58 -3.59 -7.65
C PRO A 210 8.65 -2.59 -7.20
N PRO A 211 9.05 -2.62 -5.90
CA PRO A 211 10.12 -1.77 -5.43
C PRO A 211 11.37 -2.00 -6.28
N VAL A 212 11.98 -0.91 -6.74
CA VAL A 212 13.29 -1.01 -7.41
C VAL A 212 14.23 -1.64 -6.38
N PRO A 213 14.93 -2.74 -6.71
CA PRO A 213 15.91 -3.29 -5.81
C PRO A 213 16.95 -2.20 -5.57
N GLU A 214 17.01 -1.64 -4.37
CA GLU A 214 18.19 -0.88 -4.00
C GLU A 214 19.34 -1.86 -4.08
N LEU A 215 20.29 -1.63 -5.00
CA LEU A 215 21.58 -2.28 -4.89
C LEU A 215 22.06 -1.95 -3.48
N PRO A 216 22.29 -2.95 -2.60
CA PRO A 216 22.62 -2.67 -1.21
C PRO A 216 23.73 -1.63 -1.22
N SER A 217 23.59 -0.51 -0.50
CA SER A 217 24.61 0.54 -0.48
C SER A 217 26.00 -0.03 -0.16
N ILE A 218 26.02 -1.16 0.55
CA ILE A 218 27.21 -1.94 0.87
C ILE A 218 27.75 -2.76 -0.32
N LEU A 219 26.92 -3.26 -1.24
CA LEU A 219 27.36 -3.85 -2.50
C LEU A 219 28.03 -2.79 -3.40
N LEU A 220 27.47 -1.58 -3.46
CA LEU A 220 28.07 -0.46 -4.18
C LEU A 220 29.41 -0.03 -3.55
N LEU A 221 29.46 0.02 -2.22
CA LEU A 221 30.69 0.29 -1.46
C LEU A 221 31.73 -0.83 -1.66
N ALA A 222 31.32 -2.09 -1.67
CA ALA A 222 32.20 -3.24 -1.88
C ALA A 222 32.80 -3.25 -3.29
N ILE A 223 32.00 -2.96 -4.32
CA ILE A 223 32.51 -2.79 -5.69
C ILE A 223 33.50 -1.62 -5.76
N GLY A 224 33.21 -0.50 -5.09
CA GLY A 224 34.12 0.64 -4.98
C GLY A 224 35.46 0.30 -4.30
N LEU A 225 35.42 -0.46 -3.20
CA LEU A 225 36.62 -0.90 -2.48
C LEU A 225 37.43 -1.93 -3.29
N ILE A 226 36.77 -2.85 -3.99
CA ILE A 226 37.42 -3.86 -4.84
C ILE A 226 38.11 -3.19 -6.04
N THR A 227 37.45 -2.23 -6.69
CA THR A 227 38.03 -1.47 -7.81
C THR A 227 39.22 -0.62 -7.36
N LEU A 228 39.12 0.05 -6.20
CA LEU A 228 40.23 0.81 -5.62
C LEU A 228 41.42 -0.09 -5.24
N ALA A 229 41.17 -1.23 -4.59
CA ALA A 229 42.21 -2.20 -4.24
C ALA A 229 42.90 -2.76 -5.49
N GLY A 230 42.13 -3.10 -6.53
CA GLY A 230 42.66 -3.51 -7.84
C GLY A 230 43.54 -2.45 -8.48
N TYR A 231 43.10 -1.19 -8.47
CA TYR A 231 43.88 -0.05 -8.98
C TYR A 231 45.20 0.15 -8.23
N VAL A 232 45.20 0.09 -6.90
CA VAL A 232 46.42 0.21 -6.08
C VAL A 232 47.40 -0.94 -6.33
N LEU A 233 46.90 -2.15 -6.54
CA LEU A 233 47.73 -3.32 -6.85
C LEU A 233 48.35 -3.24 -8.25
N LEU A 234 47.63 -2.71 -9.23
CA LEU A 234 48.11 -2.51 -10.60
C LEU A 234 49.15 -1.38 -10.69
N THR A 235 48.99 -0.31 -9.90
CA THR A 235 49.88 0.88 -9.95
C THR A 235 51.17 0.73 -9.14
N LYS A 236 51.22 -0.18 -8.14
CA LYS A 236 52.44 -0.49 -7.37
C LYS A 236 53.41 -1.46 -8.05
N LYS A 237 53.11 -1.91 -9.28
CA LYS A 237 53.96 -2.81 -10.07
C LYS A 237 54.92 -2.09 -11.04
N ILE A 238 55.13 -0.78 -10.88
CA ILE A 238 56.14 0.01 -11.59
C ILE A 238 57.22 0.44 -10.60
#